data_AF-A0A6J6HMB6-F1
#
_entry.id   AF-A0A6J6HMB6-F1
#
_cell.length_a   1.000
_cell.length_b   1.000
_cell.length_c   1.000
_cell.angle_alpha   90.00
_cell.angle_beta   90.00
_cell.angle_gamma   90.00
#
_symmetry.space_group_name_H-M   'P 1'
#
loop_
_entity.id
_entity.type
_entity.pdbx_description
1 polymer ?
#
loop_
_entity_poly.entity_id
_entity_poly.type
_entity_poly.pdbx_seq_one_letter_code
_entity_poly.pdbx_strand_id
1 'polypeptide(L)'
;MAISEVARLEMLTGLRTCLGTSVADTLIEHLPPGGWHDIARTSDIESLRRDLQDKLDWLRDDVKLIRIELREDMNNLREELRGEMINVRIELREDMNNLRIELHQDMTNLREELRDEMINVREELRGEMINVREELRGEMNNLRIELKGDIKELSDRYDTTMKWVIGLVVTNCLGILGTLGTLVMVALR
;
A
#
# COMPACT_ATOMS: atom_id res chain seq x y z
N MET A 1 -72.34 39.64 -30.75
CA MET A 1 -73.26 39.70 -31.91
C MET A 1 -72.61 40.65 -32.91
N ALA A 2 -71.93 40.10 -33.92
CA ALA A 2 -71.41 40.92 -35.01
C ALA A 2 -72.60 41.49 -35.78
N ILE A 3 -72.56 42.79 -36.12
CA ILE A 3 -73.55 43.40 -37.00
C ILE A 3 -73.41 42.69 -38.36
N SER A 4 -74.48 42.08 -38.88
CA SER A 4 -74.41 41.44 -40.19
C SER A 4 -74.17 42.51 -41.28
N GLU A 5 -73.45 42.16 -42.34
CA GLU A 5 -73.19 43.09 -43.47
C GLU A 5 -74.50 43.66 -44.03
N VAL A 6 -75.58 42.87 -43.98
CA VAL A 6 -76.95 43.27 -44.35
C VAL A 6 -77.48 44.40 -43.45
N ALA A 7 -77.32 44.30 -42.13
CA ALA A 7 -77.75 45.33 -41.20
C ALA A 7 -76.93 46.64 -41.36
N ARG A 8 -75.65 46.53 -41.75
CA ARG A 8 -74.80 47.69 -42.03
C ARG A 8 -75.25 48.44 -43.30
N LEU A 9 -75.67 47.71 -44.34
CA LEU A 9 -76.23 48.28 -45.56
C LEU A 9 -77.59 48.95 -45.35
N GLU A 10 -78.47 48.34 -44.55
CA GLU A 10 -79.76 48.94 -44.17
C GLU A 10 -79.56 50.25 -43.39
N MET A 11 -78.60 50.28 -42.45
CA MET A 11 -78.23 51.48 -41.70
C MET A 11 -77.65 52.58 -42.60
N LEU A 12 -76.80 52.24 -43.58
CA LEU A 12 -76.28 53.19 -44.58
C LEU A 12 -77.42 53.85 -45.36
N THR A 13 -78.39 53.05 -45.79
CA THR A 13 -79.52 53.52 -46.59
C THR A 13 -80.38 54.52 -45.80
N GLY A 14 -80.67 54.21 -44.53
CA GLY A 14 -81.40 55.12 -43.63
C GLY A 14 -80.63 56.40 -43.25
N LEU A 15 -79.31 56.31 -43.06
CA LEU A 15 -78.47 57.49 -42.78
C LEU A 15 -78.41 58.45 -43.98
N ARG A 16 -78.31 57.91 -45.20
CA ARG A 16 -78.28 58.71 -46.43
C ARG A 16 -79.58 59.51 -46.63
N THR A 17 -80.73 58.96 -46.24
CA THR A 17 -82.03 59.67 -46.35
C THR A 17 -82.18 60.81 -45.35
N CYS A 18 -81.58 60.70 -44.16
CA CYS A 18 -81.76 61.70 -43.09
C CYS A 18 -80.65 62.77 -43.05
N LEU A 19 -79.41 62.41 -43.40
CA LEU A 19 -78.22 63.26 -43.23
C LEU A 19 -77.53 63.62 -44.56
N GLY A 20 -77.96 63.02 -45.67
CA GLY A 20 -77.32 63.16 -46.98
C GLY A 20 -76.21 62.14 -47.23
N THR A 21 -75.86 61.95 -48.50
CA THR A 21 -74.96 60.89 -48.97
C THR A 21 -73.53 61.01 -48.43
N SER A 22 -72.94 62.21 -48.45
CA SER A 22 -71.56 62.40 -48.02
C SER A 22 -71.36 62.12 -46.52
N VAL A 23 -72.26 62.63 -45.67
CA VAL A 23 -72.17 62.49 -44.21
C VAL A 23 -72.38 61.02 -43.80
N ALA A 24 -73.33 60.33 -44.42
CA ALA A 24 -73.60 58.91 -44.14
C ALA A 24 -72.44 58.00 -44.53
N ASP A 25 -71.81 58.23 -45.69
CA ASP A 25 -70.67 57.44 -46.16
C ASP A 25 -69.45 57.65 -45.25
N THR A 26 -69.21 58.88 -44.83
CA THR A 26 -68.10 59.23 -43.91
C THR A 26 -68.30 58.59 -42.53
N LEU A 27 -69.52 58.61 -41.99
CA LEU A 27 -69.84 57.98 -40.70
C LEU A 27 -69.66 56.46 -40.74
N ILE A 28 -70.01 55.81 -41.84
CA ILE A 28 -69.85 54.37 -41.99
C ILE A 28 -68.39 53.97 -42.24
N GLU A 29 -67.63 54.79 -42.94
CA GLU A 29 -66.18 54.61 -43.09
C GLU A 29 -65.45 54.63 -41.73
N HIS A 30 -65.92 55.41 -40.77
CA HIS A 30 -65.35 55.48 -39.42
C HIS A 30 -65.91 54.45 -38.43
N LEU A 31 -66.96 53.70 -38.78
CA LEU A 31 -67.53 52.67 -37.91
C LEU A 31 -66.85 51.31 -38.14
N PRO A 32 -66.40 50.62 -37.07
CA PRO A 32 -65.71 49.34 -37.20
C PRO A 32 -66.61 48.25 -37.79
N PRO A 33 -66.05 47.32 -38.60
CA PRO A 33 -66.82 46.34 -39.36
C PRO A 33 -67.54 45.29 -38.50
N GLY A 34 -66.99 44.90 -37.33
CA GLY A 34 -67.60 43.91 -36.42
C GLY A 34 -68.44 44.51 -35.28
N GLY A 35 -68.45 45.85 -35.15
CA GLY A 35 -69.00 46.57 -34.00
C GLY A 35 -67.98 46.81 -32.89
N TRP A 36 -68.36 47.60 -31.89
CA TRP A 36 -67.47 48.08 -30.81
C TRP A 36 -67.12 47.04 -29.73
N HIS A 37 -67.62 45.80 -29.86
CA HIS A 37 -67.37 44.72 -28.90
C HIS A 37 -66.10 43.92 -29.21
N ASP A 38 -65.67 43.89 -30.48
CA ASP A 38 -64.44 43.22 -30.93
C ASP A 38 -63.21 44.13 -30.80
N ILE A 39 -63.42 45.41 -30.49
CA ILE A 39 -62.35 46.35 -30.19
C ILE A 39 -62.02 46.24 -28.70
N ALA A 40 -60.76 45.93 -28.40
CA ALA A 40 -60.26 45.93 -27.03
C ALA A 40 -60.54 47.28 -26.37
N ARG A 41 -61.25 47.25 -25.24
CA ARG A 41 -61.53 48.46 -24.47
C ARG A 41 -60.30 48.82 -23.66
N THR A 42 -60.20 50.09 -23.24
CA THR A 42 -59.17 50.54 -22.30
C THR A 42 -59.13 49.67 -21.04
N SER A 43 -60.28 49.21 -20.55
CA SER A 43 -60.39 48.30 -19.40
C SER A 43 -59.71 46.95 -19.61
N ASP A 44 -59.77 46.39 -20.83
CA ASP A 44 -59.19 45.09 -21.16
C ASP A 44 -57.66 45.21 -21.19
N ILE A 45 -57.15 46.32 -21.74
CA ILE A 45 -55.73 46.67 -21.75
C ILE A 45 -55.23 46.91 -20.32
N GLU A 46 -56.00 47.61 -19.49
CA GLU A 46 -55.66 47.82 -18.07
C GLU A 46 -55.68 46.50 -17.26
N SER A 47 -56.58 45.57 -17.58
CA SER A 47 -56.59 44.24 -16.97
C SER A 47 -55.35 43.45 -17.37
N LEU A 48 -55.04 43.38 -18.66
CA LEU A 48 -53.82 42.71 -19.15
C LEU A 48 -52.55 43.33 -18.58
N ARG A 49 -52.50 44.66 -18.45
CA ARG A 49 -51.38 45.37 -17.82
C ARG A 49 -51.22 44.97 -16.36
N ARG A 50 -52.31 44.88 -15.59
CA ARG A 50 -52.27 44.42 -14.20
C ARG A 50 -51.78 42.98 -14.11
N ASP A 51 -52.35 42.07 -14.89
CA ASP A 51 -51.94 40.66 -14.90
C ASP A 51 -50.46 40.47 -15.27
N LEU A 52 -49.96 41.23 -16.25
CA LEU A 52 -48.55 41.21 -16.62
C LEU A 52 -47.65 41.77 -15.52
N GLN A 53 -48.10 42.82 -14.84
CA GLN A 53 -47.35 43.42 -13.75
C GLN A 53 -47.26 42.47 -12.55
N ASP A 54 -48.36 41.80 -12.20
CA ASP A 54 -48.40 40.78 -11.15
C ASP A 54 -47.47 39.59 -11.48
N LYS A 55 -47.47 39.13 -12.74
CA LYS A 55 -46.54 38.07 -13.20
C LYS A 55 -45.07 38.51 -13.15
N LEU A 56 -44.77 39.77 -13.50
CA LEU A 56 -43.41 40.31 -13.43
C LEU A 56 -42.93 40.45 -11.99
N ASP A 57 -43.80 40.88 -11.08
CA ASP A 57 -43.49 40.97 -9.66
C ASP A 57 -43.28 39.57 -9.06
N TRP A 58 -44.14 38.59 -9.41
CA TRP A 58 -43.94 37.20 -9.02
C TRP A 58 -42.61 36.63 -9.53
N LEU A 59 -42.30 36.78 -10.82
CA LEU A 59 -41.02 36.31 -11.39
C LEU A 59 -39.81 36.99 -10.73
N ARG A 60 -39.93 38.28 -10.41
CA ARG A 60 -38.88 39.01 -9.71
C ARG A 60 -38.63 38.44 -8.32
N ASP A 61 -39.68 38.09 -7.60
CA ASP A 61 -39.56 37.51 -6.26
C ASP A 61 -39.07 36.06 -6.29
N ASP A 62 -39.51 35.26 -7.26
CA ASP A 62 -39.02 33.90 -7.49
C ASP A 62 -37.50 33.89 -7.79
N VAL A 63 -37.03 34.79 -8.67
CA VAL A 63 -35.59 34.92 -8.96
C VAL A 63 -34.79 35.40 -7.74
N LYS A 64 -35.37 36.24 -6.87
CA LYS A 64 -34.72 36.62 -5.61
C LYS A 64 -34.60 35.42 -4.67
N LEU A 65 -35.64 34.60 -4.57
CA LEU A 65 -35.65 33.42 -3.71
C LEU A 65 -34.60 32.41 -4.16
N ILE A 66 -34.59 32.07 -5.46
CA ILE A 66 -33.59 31.18 -6.05
C ILE A 66 -32.16 31.70 -5.80
N ARG A 67 -31.95 33.02 -5.88
CA ARG A 67 -30.63 33.62 -5.58
C ARG A 67 -30.23 33.47 -4.12
N ILE A 68 -31.19 33.52 -3.18
CA ILE A 68 -30.93 33.31 -1.75
C ILE A 68 -30.58 31.85 -1.51
N GLU A 69 -31.39 30.92 -2.01
CA GLU A 69 -31.17 29.48 -1.89
C GLU A 69 -29.80 29.07 -2.44
N LEU A 70 -29.44 29.51 -3.66
CA LEU A 70 -28.13 29.21 -4.24
C LEU A 70 -26.97 29.78 -3.42
N ARG A 71 -27.14 30.95 -2.76
CA ARG A 71 -26.11 31.49 -1.88
C ARG A 71 -25.96 30.67 -0.61
N GLU A 72 -27.06 30.17 -0.06
CA GLU A 72 -27.06 29.31 1.10
C GLU A 72 -26.40 27.97 0.79
N ASP A 73 -26.79 27.32 -0.30
CA ASP A 73 -26.19 26.07 -0.79
C ASP A 73 -24.67 26.23 -1.03
N MET A 74 -24.26 27.33 -1.65
CA MET A 74 -22.84 27.63 -1.85
C MET A 74 -22.07 27.81 -0.53
N ASN A 75 -22.70 28.39 0.49
CA ASN A 75 -22.07 28.55 1.80
C ASN A 75 -22.00 27.21 2.54
N ASN A 76 -23.07 26.41 2.48
CA ASN A 76 -23.10 25.07 3.08
C ASN A 76 -22.01 24.18 2.47
N LEU A 77 -21.91 24.14 1.14
CA LEU A 77 -20.86 23.38 0.46
C LEU A 77 -19.45 23.85 0.83
N ARG A 78 -19.25 25.16 1.03
CA ARG A 78 -17.95 25.68 1.49
C ARG A 78 -17.60 25.24 2.89
N GLU A 79 -18.56 25.23 3.82
CA GLU A 79 -18.33 24.76 5.18
C GLU A 79 -18.12 23.24 5.23
N GLU A 80 -18.86 22.46 4.44
CA GLU A 80 -18.65 21.02 4.28
C GLU A 80 -17.24 20.72 3.79
N LEU A 81 -16.80 21.33 2.68
CA LEU A 81 -15.46 21.15 2.14
C LEU A 81 -14.36 21.58 3.13
N ARG A 82 -14.63 22.63 3.92
CA ARG A 82 -13.70 23.06 4.97
C ARG A 82 -13.62 22.03 6.10
N GLY A 83 -14.75 21.44 6.49
CA GLY A 83 -14.83 20.34 7.46
C GLY A 83 -14.07 19.10 6.98
N GLU A 84 -14.31 18.67 5.75
CA GLU A 84 -13.60 17.54 5.14
C GLU A 84 -12.09 17.77 5.10
N MET A 85 -11.64 18.98 4.71
CA MET A 85 -10.21 19.31 4.68
C MET A 85 -9.57 19.27 6.09
N ILE A 86 -10.31 19.63 7.13
CA ILE A 86 -9.84 19.50 8.53
C ILE A 86 -9.75 18.02 8.91
N ASN A 87 -10.76 17.21 8.58
CA ASN A 87 -10.78 15.79 8.89
C ASN A 87 -9.61 15.05 8.21
N VAL A 88 -9.39 15.28 6.91
CA VAL A 88 -8.25 14.70 6.18
C VAL A 88 -6.91 15.10 6.82
N ARG A 89 -6.78 16.34 7.32
CA ARG A 89 -5.56 16.77 8.02
C ARG A 89 -5.37 16.05 9.36
N ILE A 90 -6.45 15.73 10.07
CA ILE A 90 -6.40 14.97 11.32
C ILE A 90 -6.00 13.52 11.02
N GLU A 91 -6.66 12.88 10.07
CA GLU A 91 -6.36 11.51 9.63
C GLU A 91 -4.90 11.37 9.21
N LEU A 92 -4.38 12.27 8.36
CA LEU A 92 -2.97 12.25 7.95
C LEU A 92 -2.00 12.42 9.12
N ARG A 93 -2.37 13.17 10.17
CA ARG A 93 -1.54 13.29 11.38
C ARG A 93 -1.55 12.01 12.20
N GLU A 94 -2.70 11.35 12.32
CA GLU A 94 -2.82 10.08 13.01
C GLU A 94 -2.04 8.99 12.29
N ASP A 95 -2.18 8.88 10.96
CA ASP A 95 -1.42 7.95 10.13
C ASP A 95 0.10 8.15 10.27
N MET A 96 0.56 9.41 10.26
CA MET A 96 1.96 9.72 10.49
C MET A 96 2.45 9.31 11.89
N ASN A 97 1.62 9.43 12.93
CA ASN A 97 1.97 9.02 14.28
C ASN A 97 2.01 7.49 14.40
N ASN A 98 1.04 6.80 13.79
CA ASN A 98 0.98 5.35 13.75
C ASN A 98 2.23 4.78 13.04
N LEU A 99 2.59 5.32 11.87
CA LEU A 99 3.79 4.91 11.16
C LEU A 99 5.07 5.12 11.98
N ARG A 100 5.16 6.20 12.78
CA ARG A 100 6.30 6.43 13.68
C ARG A 100 6.37 5.38 14.78
N ILE A 101 5.24 4.98 15.34
CA ILE A 101 5.16 3.94 16.37
C ILE A 101 5.58 2.59 15.78
N GLU A 102 5.04 2.23 14.61
CA GLU A 102 5.39 1.00 13.89
C GLU A 102 6.88 0.92 13.60
N LEU A 103 7.47 1.98 13.02
CA LEU A 103 8.92 2.04 12.75
C LEU A 103 9.76 1.93 14.03
N HIS A 104 9.29 2.46 15.15
CA HIS A 104 9.99 2.32 16.42
C HIS A 104 9.95 0.87 16.92
N GLN A 105 8.78 0.23 16.81
CA GLN A 105 8.59 -1.16 17.18
C GLN A 105 9.43 -2.11 16.30
N ASP A 106 9.46 -1.88 14.99
CA ASP A 106 10.28 -2.66 14.06
C ASP A 106 11.77 -2.53 14.40
N MET A 107 12.23 -1.32 14.74
CA MET A 107 13.61 -1.11 15.19
C MET A 107 13.92 -1.82 16.51
N THR A 108 12.98 -1.90 17.45
CA THR A 108 13.19 -2.65 18.69
C THR A 108 13.23 -4.15 18.42
N ASN A 109 12.32 -4.66 17.60
CA ASN A 109 12.27 -6.08 17.24
C ASN A 109 13.56 -6.51 16.54
N LEU A 110 14.03 -5.73 15.55
CA LEU A 110 15.27 -6.03 14.83
C LEU A 110 16.50 -6.03 15.76
N ARG A 111 16.53 -5.17 16.77
CA ARG A 111 17.61 -5.17 17.78
C ARG A 111 17.59 -6.42 18.65
N GLU A 112 16.40 -6.91 18.99
CA GLU A 112 16.24 -8.15 19.75
C GLU A 112 16.65 -9.35 18.91
N GLU A 113 16.19 -9.44 17.66
CA GLU A 113 16.58 -10.49 16.71
C GLU A 113 18.10 -10.55 16.53
N LEU A 114 18.74 -9.41 16.27
CA LEU A 114 20.22 -9.35 16.13
C LEU A 114 20.94 -9.76 17.42
N ARG A 115 20.38 -9.44 18.59
CA ARG A 115 20.97 -9.84 19.87
C ARG A 115 20.89 -11.35 20.06
N ASP A 116 19.77 -11.95 19.71
CA ASP A 116 19.56 -13.39 19.81
C ASP A 116 20.44 -14.14 18.81
N GLU A 117 20.56 -13.66 17.57
CA GLU A 117 21.52 -14.19 16.59
C GLU A 117 22.96 -14.14 17.11
N MET A 118 23.38 -13.03 17.73
CA MET A 118 24.71 -12.92 18.33
C MET A 118 24.94 -13.91 19.48
N ILE A 119 23.91 -14.21 20.28
CA ILE A 119 23.97 -15.22 21.34
C ILE A 119 24.14 -16.60 20.71
N ASN A 120 23.30 -16.94 19.72
CA ASN A 120 23.35 -18.22 19.03
C ASN A 120 24.73 -18.48 18.40
N VAL A 121 25.27 -17.52 17.64
CA VAL A 121 26.61 -17.63 17.06
C VAL A 121 27.69 -17.85 18.12
N ARG A 122 27.58 -17.18 19.27
CA ARG A 122 28.54 -17.37 20.37
C ARG A 122 28.44 -18.78 20.97
N GLU A 123 27.23 -19.30 21.12
CA GLU A 123 27.02 -20.65 21.63
C GLU A 123 27.52 -21.72 20.64
N GLU A 124 27.26 -21.55 19.35
CA GLU A 124 27.79 -22.41 18.28
C GLU A 124 29.32 -22.43 18.30
N LEU A 125 29.99 -21.28 18.28
CA LEU A 125 31.45 -21.20 18.34
C LEU A 125 32.03 -21.83 19.61
N ARG A 126 31.32 -21.71 20.74
CA ARG A 126 31.74 -22.36 21.99
C ARG A 126 31.61 -23.88 21.88
N GLY A 127 30.54 -24.37 21.26
CA GLY A 127 30.34 -25.79 20.96
C GLY A 127 31.43 -26.34 20.06
N GLU A 128 31.70 -25.66 18.94
CA GLU A 128 32.79 -26.03 18.01
C GLU A 128 34.15 -26.10 18.71
N MET A 129 34.47 -25.12 19.57
CA MET A 129 35.73 -25.12 20.30
C MET A 129 35.85 -26.29 21.30
N ILE A 130 34.74 -26.73 21.90
CA ILE A 130 34.71 -27.93 22.75
C ILE A 130 34.96 -29.16 21.89
N ASN A 131 34.25 -29.29 20.76
CA ASN A 131 34.41 -30.43 19.84
C ASN A 131 35.84 -30.56 19.35
N VAL A 132 36.46 -29.47 18.86
CA VAL A 132 37.87 -29.48 18.41
C VAL A 132 38.82 -29.89 19.55
N ARG A 133 38.57 -29.44 20.79
CA ARG A 133 39.39 -29.84 21.94
C ARG A 133 39.26 -31.33 22.24
N GLU A 134 38.06 -31.89 22.14
CA GLU A 134 37.81 -33.32 22.35
C GLU A 134 38.46 -34.16 21.25
N GLU A 135 38.34 -33.75 20.00
CA GLU A 135 39.00 -34.37 18.84
C GLU A 135 40.53 -34.41 19.03
N LEU A 136 41.16 -33.27 19.32
CA LEU A 136 42.61 -33.19 19.56
C LEU A 136 43.05 -34.08 20.74
N ARG A 137 42.24 -34.17 21.80
CA ARG A 137 42.54 -35.04 22.94
C ARG A 137 42.43 -36.52 22.56
N GLY A 138 41.45 -36.86 21.72
CA GLY A 138 41.29 -38.19 21.13
C GLY A 138 42.49 -38.58 20.28
N GLU A 139 42.88 -37.72 19.33
CA GLU A 139 44.05 -37.91 18.47
C GLU A 139 45.33 -38.08 19.28
N MET A 140 45.57 -37.24 20.29
CA MET A 140 46.74 -37.34 21.17
C MET A 140 46.77 -38.65 21.96
N ASN A 141 45.61 -39.14 22.42
CA ASN A 141 45.53 -40.44 23.09
C ASN A 141 45.83 -41.59 22.12
N ASN A 142 45.30 -41.52 20.89
CA ASN A 142 45.57 -42.52 19.86
C ASN A 142 47.07 -42.57 19.51
N LEU A 143 47.71 -41.42 19.28
CA LEU A 143 49.16 -41.32 19.04
C LEU A 143 49.97 -41.88 20.22
N ARG A 144 49.53 -41.64 21.46
CA ARG A 144 50.21 -42.19 22.64
C ARG A 144 50.11 -43.72 22.71
N ILE A 145 48.98 -44.29 22.31
CA ILE A 145 48.78 -45.74 22.27
C ILE A 145 49.67 -46.33 21.16
N GLU A 146 49.66 -45.73 19.97
CA GLU A 146 50.47 -46.15 18.83
C GLU A 146 51.97 -46.14 19.18
N LEU A 147 52.48 -45.03 19.71
CA LEU A 147 53.89 -44.92 20.12
C LEU A 147 54.29 -45.93 21.20
N LYS A 148 53.41 -46.21 22.17
CA LYS A 148 53.66 -47.25 23.17
C LYS A 148 53.69 -48.65 22.53
N GLY A 149 52.83 -48.88 21.55
CA GLY A 149 52.83 -50.08 20.72
C GLY A 149 54.17 -50.25 20.01
N ASP A 150 54.62 -49.22 19.29
CA ASP A 150 55.87 -49.21 18.54
C ASP A 150 57.09 -49.44 19.46
N ILE A 151 57.13 -48.79 20.63
CA ILE A 151 58.21 -48.98 21.62
C ILE A 151 58.22 -50.43 22.12
N LYS A 152 57.05 -51.01 22.41
CA LYS A 152 56.96 -52.39 22.87
C LYS A 152 57.43 -53.35 21.78
N GLU A 153 56.98 -53.15 20.55
CA GLU A 153 57.41 -53.96 19.41
C GLU A 153 58.92 -53.86 19.17
N LEU A 154 59.51 -52.67 19.30
CA LEU A 154 60.95 -52.47 19.22
C LEU A 154 61.69 -53.18 20.36
N SER A 155 61.19 -53.10 21.60
CA SER A 155 61.75 -53.79 22.75
C SER A 155 61.69 -55.31 22.57
N ASP A 156 60.57 -55.85 22.12
CA ASP A 156 60.38 -57.29 21.88
C ASP A 156 61.32 -57.78 20.77
N ARG A 157 61.51 -56.98 19.70
CA ARG A 157 62.53 -57.25 18.67
C ARG A 157 63.93 -57.24 19.25
N TYR A 158 64.28 -56.23 20.05
CA TYR A 158 65.61 -56.12 20.67
C TYR A 158 65.92 -57.30 21.60
N ASP A 159 64.96 -57.69 22.46
CA ASP A 159 65.14 -58.85 23.35
C ASP A 159 65.30 -60.15 22.55
N THR A 160 64.54 -60.29 21.46
CA THR A 160 64.64 -61.46 20.58
C THR A 160 66.00 -61.49 19.88
N THR A 161 66.46 -60.38 19.30
CA THR A 161 67.76 -60.32 18.63
C THR A 161 68.90 -60.54 19.62
N MET A 162 68.84 -59.95 20.82
CA MET A 162 69.85 -60.16 21.87
C MET A 162 69.90 -61.61 22.35
N LYS A 163 68.77 -62.30 22.50
CA LYS A 163 68.75 -63.74 22.80
C LYS A 163 69.49 -64.55 21.75
N TRP A 164 69.26 -64.28 20.46
CA TRP A 164 69.98 -64.93 19.36
C TRP A 164 71.48 -64.59 19.36
N VAL A 165 71.83 -63.33 19.56
CA VAL A 165 73.24 -62.88 19.62
C VAL A 165 73.98 -63.53 20.79
N ILE A 166 73.39 -63.56 21.99
CA ILE A 166 73.98 -64.23 23.16
C ILE A 166 74.18 -65.71 22.87
N GLY A 167 73.17 -66.39 22.31
CA GLY A 167 73.28 -67.79 21.91
C GLY A 167 74.43 -68.04 20.93
N LEU A 168 74.58 -67.18 19.91
CA LEU A 168 75.66 -67.25 18.93
C LEU A 168 77.04 -67.03 19.60
N VAL A 169 77.17 -65.99 20.43
CA VAL A 169 78.42 -65.67 21.14
C VAL A 169 78.85 -66.81 22.06
N VAL A 170 77.92 -67.36 22.86
CA VAL A 170 78.19 -68.49 23.75
C VAL A 170 78.63 -69.72 22.95
N THR A 171 77.95 -70.03 21.83
CA THR A 171 78.31 -71.15 20.96
C THR A 171 79.71 -70.99 20.37
N ASN A 172 80.06 -69.79 19.90
CA ASN A 172 81.41 -69.47 19.41
C ASN A 172 82.47 -69.59 20.50
N CYS A 173 82.23 -69.05 21.71
CA CYS A 173 83.17 -69.15 22.83
C CYS A 173 83.43 -70.61 23.23
N LEU A 174 82.38 -71.44 23.31
CA LEU A 174 82.52 -72.88 23.59
C LEU A 174 83.30 -73.59 22.48
N GLY A 175 83.05 -73.25 21.21
CA GLY A 175 83.81 -73.77 20.07
C GLY A 175 85.31 -73.46 20.15
N ILE A 176 85.67 -72.20 20.45
CA ILE A 176 87.08 -71.77 20.61
C ILE A 176 87.75 -72.50 21.78
N LEU A 177 87.07 -72.64 22.93
CA LEU A 177 87.60 -73.40 24.06
C LEU A 177 87.80 -74.88 23.72
N GLY A 178 86.86 -75.48 22.98
CA GLY A 178 86.97 -76.85 22.51
C GLY A 178 88.18 -77.06 21.59
N THR A 179 88.38 -76.19 20.59
CA THR A 179 89.54 -76.28 19.68
C THR A 179 90.86 -76.06 20.42
N LEU A 180 90.94 -75.10 21.34
CA LEU A 180 92.11 -74.90 22.21
C LEU A 180 92.41 -76.15 23.05
N GLY A 181 91.39 -76.77 23.65
CA GLY A 181 91.56 -78.00 24.42
C GLY A 181 92.11 -79.16 23.58
N THR A 182 91.61 -79.33 22.35
CA THR A 182 92.13 -80.36 21.43
C THR A 182 93.58 -80.08 21.01
N LEU A 183 93.95 -78.82 20.75
CA LEU A 183 95.33 -78.43 20.42
C LEU A 183 96.31 -78.74 21.56
N VAL A 184 95.94 -78.40 22.80
CA VAL A 184 96.77 -78.70 23.98
C VAL A 184 96.94 -80.20 24.17
N MET A 185 95.88 -80.99 23.99
CA MET A 185 95.95 -82.45 24.08
C MET A 185 96.87 -83.06 23.00
N VAL A 186 96.83 -82.55 21.77
CA VAL A 186 97.72 -83.00 20.68
C VAL A 186 99.18 -82.60 20.95
N ALA A 187 99.43 -81.41 21.50
CA ALA A 187 100.78 -80.92 21.80
C ALA A 187 101.46 -81.62 22.99
N LEU A 188 100.67 -82.24 23.89
CA LEU A 188 101.16 -82.99 25.05
C LEU A 188 101.44 -84.47 24.77
N ARG A 189 101.22 -84.94 23.54
CA ARG A 189 101.39 -86.33 23.10
C ARG A 189 102.64 -86.50 22.25
#